data_AF-A0A1V9X4R7-F1
#
_entry.id   AF-A0A1V9X4R7-F1
#
_cell.length_a   1.000
_cell.length_b   1.000
_cell.length_c   1.000
_cell.angle_alpha   90.00
_cell.angle_beta   90.00
_cell.angle_gamma   90.00
#
_symmetry.space_group_name_H-M   'P 1'
#
loop_
_entity.id
_entity.type
_entity.pdbx_description
1 polymer ?
#
loop_
_entity_poly.entity_id
_entity_poly.type
_entity_poly.pdbx_seq_one_letter_code
_entity_poly.pdbx_strand_id
1 'polypeptide(L)'
;MCSYNNTCFDQNPCENGGSCVPFGANDLKFLCSCPEGFTGQKCEDQRTALSSSDIRLIVGLSAACVVLLCFIVAVGLFLRVAKRKRATRGTYSPSRQEIYGSRVEMAHVIKPPPEERLI
;
A
#
# COMPACT_ATOMS: atom_id res chain seq x y z
N MET A 1 -64.29 -23.63 21.26
CA MET A 1 -62.83 -23.89 21.28
C MET A 1 -62.15 -22.61 20.80
N CYS A 2 -61.31 -21.97 21.61
CA CYS A 2 -60.49 -20.87 21.13
C CYS A 2 -59.27 -21.47 20.42
N SER A 3 -59.20 -21.32 19.10
CA SER A 3 -58.00 -21.67 18.34
C SER A 3 -57.01 -20.51 18.47
N TYR A 4 -56.02 -20.66 19.34
CA TYR A 4 -54.93 -19.70 19.48
C TYR A 4 -53.87 -20.07 18.42
N ASN A 5 -53.95 -19.44 17.25
CA ASN A 5 -53.04 -19.70 16.14
C ASN A 5 -51.89 -18.70 16.20
N ASN A 6 -50.68 -19.18 16.48
CA ASN A 6 -49.49 -18.34 16.59
C ASN A 6 -48.39 -18.85 15.65
N THR A 7 -47.85 -17.96 14.82
CA THR A 7 -46.80 -18.22 13.83
C THR A 7 -45.56 -18.91 14.42
N CYS A 8 -45.19 -18.62 15.68
CA CYS A 8 -44.05 -19.26 16.33
C CYS A 8 -44.31 -20.74 16.70
N PHE A 9 -45.54 -21.12 17.00
CA PHE A 9 -45.88 -22.47 17.49
C PHE A 9 -46.14 -23.45 16.34
N ASP A 10 -46.74 -22.97 15.24
CA ASP A 10 -47.07 -23.84 14.10
C ASP A 10 -45.83 -24.29 13.32
N GLN A 11 -44.87 -23.39 13.05
CA GLN A 11 -43.74 -23.68 12.15
C GLN A 11 -42.40 -23.03 12.53
N ASN A 12 -42.27 -22.40 13.71
CA ASN A 12 -41.10 -21.64 14.17
C ASN A 12 -40.23 -21.04 13.02
N PRO A 13 -40.51 -19.82 12.56
CA PRO A 13 -39.83 -19.24 11.40
C PRO A 13 -38.35 -18.86 11.63
N CYS A 14 -37.81 -19.05 12.84
CA CYS A 14 -36.43 -18.71 13.17
C CYS A 14 -35.48 -19.88 12.89
N GLU A 15 -34.41 -19.61 12.17
CA GLU A 15 -33.35 -20.54 11.80
C GLU A 15 -32.20 -20.53 12.82
N ASN A 16 -31.26 -21.48 12.67
CA ASN A 16 -29.98 -21.51 13.39
C ASN A 16 -30.09 -21.47 14.93
N GLY A 17 -31.20 -21.97 15.49
CA GLY A 17 -31.43 -21.98 16.94
C GLY A 17 -31.92 -20.63 17.49
N GLY A 18 -32.43 -19.74 16.64
CA GLY A 18 -33.09 -18.50 17.06
C GLY A 18 -34.36 -18.76 17.88
N SER A 19 -34.59 -17.94 18.90
CA SER A 19 -35.80 -18.00 19.73
C SER A 19 -36.90 -17.13 19.13
N CYS A 20 -38.04 -17.73 18.80
CA CYS A 20 -39.19 -17.02 18.23
C CYS A 20 -40.06 -16.39 19.32
N VAL A 21 -40.29 -15.09 19.21
CA VAL A 21 -41.15 -14.32 20.10
C VAL A 21 -42.32 -13.76 19.28
N PRO A 22 -43.56 -14.19 19.53
CA PRO A 22 -44.73 -13.59 18.86
C PRO A 22 -44.93 -12.16 19.34
N PHE A 23 -45.39 -11.29 18.44
CA PHE A 23 -45.75 -9.92 18.81
C PHE A 23 -46.95 -9.39 18.01
N GLY A 24 -47.72 -8.49 18.62
CA GLY A 24 -48.88 -7.83 18.01
C GLY A 24 -50.22 -8.46 18.38
N ALA A 25 -51.33 -7.75 18.07
CA ALA A 25 -52.67 -8.06 18.59
C ALA A 25 -53.24 -9.44 18.22
N ASN A 26 -52.70 -10.08 17.17
CA ASN A 26 -53.15 -11.39 16.70
C ASN A 26 -52.01 -12.44 16.68
N ASP A 27 -50.82 -12.14 17.22
CA ASP A 27 -49.65 -13.05 17.22
C ASP A 27 -49.21 -13.60 15.85
N LEU A 28 -49.67 -12.97 14.75
CA LEU A 28 -49.22 -13.30 13.38
C LEU A 28 -47.80 -12.79 13.10
N LYS A 29 -47.36 -11.73 13.80
CA LYS A 29 -46.00 -11.21 13.64
C LYS A 29 -45.07 -11.87 14.64
N PHE A 30 -43.83 -12.05 14.24
CA PHE A 30 -42.81 -12.72 15.04
C PHE A 30 -41.51 -11.94 14.98
N LEU A 31 -40.75 -12.01 16.07
CA LEU A 31 -39.40 -11.51 16.17
C LEU A 31 -38.48 -12.66 16.55
N CYS A 32 -37.41 -12.87 15.79
CA CYS A 32 -36.40 -13.86 16.12
C CYS A 32 -35.28 -13.24 16.96
N SER A 33 -35.05 -13.80 18.14
CA SER A 33 -33.87 -13.50 18.95
C SER A 33 -32.73 -14.43 18.50
N CYS A 34 -31.73 -13.86 17.82
CA CYS A 34 -30.65 -14.62 17.22
C CYS A 34 -29.51 -14.91 18.20
N PRO A 35 -28.94 -16.13 18.17
CA PRO A 35 -27.75 -16.46 18.94
C PRO A 35 -26.52 -15.70 18.43
N GLU A 36 -25.47 -15.66 19.27
CA GLU A 36 -24.21 -15.03 18.91
C GLU A 36 -23.64 -15.67 17.64
N GLY A 37 -23.18 -14.83 16.71
CA GLY A 37 -22.73 -15.31 15.41
C GLY A 37 -23.82 -15.41 14.35
N PHE A 38 -25.08 -15.02 14.62
CA PHE A 38 -26.16 -14.96 13.61
C PHE A 38 -26.88 -13.59 13.59
N THR A 39 -27.49 -13.27 12.45
CA THR A 39 -28.21 -12.03 12.15
C THR A 39 -29.23 -12.29 11.03
N GLY A 40 -30.03 -11.29 10.69
CA GLY A 40 -31.14 -11.43 9.73
C GLY A 40 -32.50 -11.47 10.43
N GLN A 41 -33.59 -11.43 9.66
CA GLN A 41 -34.95 -11.41 10.23
C GLN A 41 -35.30 -12.75 10.89
N LYS A 42 -34.74 -13.84 10.35
CA LYS A 42 -34.94 -15.22 10.78
C LYS A 42 -33.64 -15.83 11.32
N CYS A 43 -32.62 -15.03 11.60
CA CYS A 43 -31.29 -15.54 11.96
C CYS A 43 -30.63 -16.38 10.85
N GLU A 44 -30.98 -16.11 9.60
CA GLU A 44 -30.49 -16.82 8.41
C GLU A 44 -29.03 -16.49 8.07
N ASP A 45 -28.55 -15.32 8.46
CA ASP A 45 -27.22 -14.83 8.12
C ASP A 45 -26.24 -15.12 9.26
N GLN A 46 -25.08 -15.70 8.96
CA GLN A 46 -24.02 -15.83 9.95
C GLN A 46 -23.23 -14.52 10.06
N ARG A 47 -23.13 -13.96 11.27
CA ARG A 47 -22.18 -12.91 11.64
C ARG A 47 -20.77 -13.47 11.61
N THR A 48 -20.27 -13.72 10.42
CA THR A 48 -18.82 -13.74 10.21
C THR A 48 -18.35 -12.32 10.50
N ALA A 49 -17.51 -12.18 11.53
CA ALA A 49 -16.85 -10.91 11.84
C ALA A 49 -16.07 -10.50 10.59
N LEU A 50 -16.62 -9.54 9.86
CA LEU A 50 -16.32 -9.26 8.46
C LEU A 50 -16.71 -10.40 7.51
N SER A 51 -17.47 -10.11 6.46
CA SER A 51 -17.62 -10.98 5.28
C SER A 51 -16.23 -11.40 4.80
N SER A 52 -15.79 -12.58 5.22
CA SER A 52 -14.42 -13.07 5.06
C SER A 52 -14.10 -13.48 3.62
N SER A 53 -15.13 -13.53 2.78
CA SER A 53 -15.07 -13.99 1.40
C SER A 53 -14.60 -12.89 0.45
N ASP A 54 -14.89 -11.61 0.74
CA ASP A 54 -14.62 -10.49 -0.19
C ASP A 54 -13.33 -9.73 0.12
N ILE A 55 -12.81 -9.82 1.35
CA ILE A 55 -11.60 -9.10 1.76
C ILE A 55 -10.37 -9.58 0.99
N ARG A 56 -10.32 -10.87 0.62
CA ARG A 56 -9.18 -11.44 -0.13
C ARG A 56 -8.98 -10.77 -1.48
N LEU A 57 -10.06 -10.43 -2.17
CA LEU A 57 -10.00 -9.75 -3.47
C LEU A 57 -9.50 -8.30 -3.31
N ILE A 58 -10.01 -7.60 -2.31
CA ILE A 58 -9.65 -6.20 -2.01
C ILE A 58 -8.18 -6.10 -1.57
N VAL A 59 -7.73 -6.99 -0.67
CA VAL A 59 -6.35 -7.05 -0.20
C VAL A 59 -5.42 -7.49 -1.34
N GLY A 60 -5.83 -8.43 -2.17
CA GLY A 60 -5.07 -8.85 -3.36
C GLY A 60 -4.87 -7.71 -4.37
N LEU A 61 -5.93 -6.99 -4.72
CA LEU A 61 -5.86 -5.84 -5.64
C LEU A 61 -5.01 -4.71 -5.07
N SER A 62 -5.19 -4.35 -3.81
CA SER A 62 -4.40 -3.29 -3.18
C SER A 62 -2.91 -3.65 -3.10
N ALA A 63 -2.57 -4.88 -2.68
CA ALA A 63 -1.19 -5.34 -2.64
C ALA A 63 -0.56 -5.40 -4.04
N ALA A 64 -1.27 -5.92 -5.05
CA ALA A 64 -0.79 -5.97 -6.42
C ALA A 64 -0.52 -4.57 -7.00
N CYS A 65 -1.43 -3.61 -6.78
CA CYS A 65 -1.25 -2.23 -7.19
C CYS A 65 -0.01 -1.60 -6.53
N VAL A 66 0.18 -1.81 -5.22
CA VAL A 66 1.36 -1.30 -4.50
C VAL A 66 2.66 -1.88 -5.06
N VAL A 67 2.71 -3.21 -5.29
CA VAL A 67 3.89 -3.87 -5.86
C VAL A 67 4.19 -3.35 -7.27
N LEU A 68 3.17 -3.17 -8.11
CA LEU A 68 3.34 -2.61 -9.46
C LEU A 68 3.84 -1.17 -9.42
N LEU A 69 3.31 -0.33 -8.53
CA LEU A 69 3.78 1.05 -8.35
C LEU A 69 5.23 1.08 -7.87
N CYS A 70 5.60 0.25 -6.89
CA CYS A 70 6.98 0.12 -6.43
C CYS A 70 7.93 -0.31 -7.55
N PHE A 71 7.52 -1.28 -8.38
CA PHE A 71 8.33 -1.73 -9.52
C PHE A 71 8.51 -0.63 -10.57
N ILE A 72 7.44 0.10 -10.92
CA ILE A 72 7.50 1.23 -11.86
C ILE A 72 8.43 2.33 -11.33
N VAL A 73 8.33 2.67 -10.04
CA VAL A 73 9.22 3.66 -9.40
C VAL A 73 10.66 3.16 -9.40
N ALA A 74 10.91 1.90 -9.03
CA ALA A 74 12.26 1.33 -9.03
C ALA A 74 12.88 1.32 -10.43
N VAL A 75 12.13 0.92 -11.46
CA VAL A 75 12.59 0.96 -12.86
C VAL A 75 12.79 2.41 -13.32
N GLY A 76 11.89 3.32 -12.98
CA GLY A 76 12.03 4.74 -13.31
C GLY A 76 13.26 5.37 -12.67
N LEU A 77 13.52 5.08 -11.39
CA LEU A 77 14.72 5.48 -10.67
C LEU A 77 15.96 4.82 -11.27
N PHE A 78 15.91 3.52 -11.57
CA PHE A 78 17.01 2.80 -12.19
C PHE A 78 17.34 3.36 -13.57
N LEU A 79 16.33 3.68 -14.39
CA LEU A 79 16.52 4.31 -15.70
C LEU A 79 17.04 5.74 -15.58
N ARG A 80 16.59 6.52 -14.58
CA ARG A 80 17.14 7.85 -14.28
C ARG A 80 18.59 7.75 -13.80
N VAL A 81 18.90 6.80 -12.93
CA VAL A 81 20.25 6.53 -12.42
C VAL A 81 21.13 5.97 -13.53
N ALA A 82 20.62 5.11 -14.42
CA ALA A 82 21.36 4.59 -15.57
C ALA A 82 21.59 5.67 -16.62
N LYS A 83 20.61 6.55 -16.88
CA LYS A 83 20.79 7.73 -17.73
C LYS A 83 21.77 8.73 -17.10
N ARG A 84 21.71 8.96 -15.78
CA ARG A 84 22.71 9.76 -15.05
C ARG A 84 24.09 9.12 -15.07
N LYS A 85 24.19 7.80 -14.88
CA LYS A 85 25.44 7.04 -14.96
C LYS A 85 26.02 7.05 -16.37
N ARG A 86 25.18 7.06 -17.42
CA ARG A 86 25.62 7.29 -18.81
C ARG A 86 26.10 8.74 -19.01
N ALA A 87 25.47 9.72 -18.38
CA ALA A 87 25.94 11.12 -18.41
C ALA A 87 27.27 11.32 -17.66
N THR A 88 27.55 10.53 -16.61
CA THR A 88 28.85 10.54 -15.90
C THR A 88 29.90 9.64 -16.52
N ARG A 89 29.52 8.80 -17.48
CA ARG A 89 30.45 8.00 -18.30
C ARG A 89 30.64 8.70 -19.64
N GLY A 90 31.08 9.95 -19.58
CA GLY A 90 31.68 10.58 -20.74
C GLY A 90 32.82 9.70 -21.21
N THR A 91 32.83 9.31 -22.48
CA THR A 91 34.10 9.05 -23.17
C THR A 91 34.91 10.33 -23.04
N TYR A 92 35.75 10.40 -22.01
CA TYR A 92 36.75 11.45 -21.89
C TYR A 92 37.67 11.28 -23.10
N SER A 93 37.42 12.13 -24.09
CA SER A 93 38.26 12.30 -25.28
C SER A 93 39.08 13.55 -25.00
N PRO A 94 40.39 13.44 -24.70
CA PRO A 94 41.20 14.61 -24.42
C PRO A 94 41.26 15.44 -25.72
N SER A 95 40.64 16.61 -25.69
CA SER A 95 40.66 17.54 -26.81
C SER A 95 42.08 18.09 -26.97
N ARG A 96 42.49 18.37 -28.22
CA ARG A 96 43.83 18.83 -28.63
C ARG A 96 44.41 20.03 -27.85
N GLN A 97 43.65 20.66 -26.96
CA GLN A 97 44.13 21.71 -26.05
C GLN A 97 45.02 21.17 -24.91
N GLU A 98 44.89 19.91 -24.48
CA GLU A 98 45.81 19.34 -23.49
C GLU A 98 47.20 18.99 -24.09
N ILE A 99 47.28 18.74 -25.39
CA ILE A 99 48.54 18.43 -26.10
C ILE A 99 49.32 19.69 -26.49
N TYR A 100 48.64 20.85 -26.57
CA TYR A 100 49.23 22.13 -26.97
C TYR A 100 49.23 23.18 -25.85
N GLY A 101 48.93 22.78 -24.62
CA GLY A 101 49.08 23.60 -23.42
C GLY A 101 50.56 23.91 -23.20
N SER A 102 50.92 25.17 -23.40
CA SER A 102 52.26 25.75 -23.29
C SER A 102 53.19 25.02 -22.32
N ARG A 103 54.18 24.31 -22.85
CA ARG A 103 55.40 23.97 -22.13
C ARG A 103 56.07 25.30 -21.76
N VAL A 104 55.78 25.84 -20.58
CA VAL A 104 56.47 27.03 -20.07
C VAL A 104 57.89 26.59 -19.73
N GLU A 105 58.83 26.97 -20.59
CA GLU A 105 60.25 26.84 -20.30
C GLU A 105 60.53 27.69 -19.05
N MET A 106 60.93 27.06 -17.95
CA MET A 106 61.21 27.73 -16.68
C MET A 106 62.57 28.40 -16.74
N ALA A 107 62.74 29.38 -17.62
CA ALA A 107 63.92 30.21 -17.66
C ALA A 107 63.85 31.28 -16.56
N HIS A 108 64.40 30.93 -15.40
CA HIS A 108 65.20 31.81 -14.55
C HIS A 108 64.60 33.18 -14.15
N VAL A 109 63.62 33.19 -13.24
CA VAL A 109 63.37 34.38 -12.39
C VAL A 109 63.26 33.93 -10.94
N ILE A 110 64.39 33.54 -10.36
CA ILE A 110 64.58 33.61 -8.91
C ILE A 110 65.06 35.04 -8.66
N LYS A 111 64.18 35.90 -8.12
CA LYS A 111 64.65 37.16 -7.52
C LYS A 111 65.52 36.79 -6.31
N PRO A 112 66.81 37.19 -6.25
CA PRO A 112 67.62 36.93 -5.07
C PRO A 112 67.02 37.68 -3.86
N PRO A 113 67.02 37.07 -2.66
CA PRO A 113 66.55 37.73 -1.45
C PRO A 113 67.43 38.94 -1.12
N PRO A 114 66.87 40.03 -0.56
CA PRO A 114 67.65 41.19 -0.15
C PRO A 114 68.64 40.79 0.96
N GLU A 115 69.88 41.26 0.84
CA GLU A 115 70.93 41.14 1.86
C GLU A 115 70.49 41.83 3.16
N GLU A 116 70.21 41.05 4.20
CA GLU A 116 70.22 41.56 5.57
C GLU A 116 71.67 41.87 5.96
N ARG A 117 71.97 43.16 6.13
CA ARG A 117 73.19 43.63 6.79
C ARG A 117 73.20 43.12 8.22
N LEU A 118 74.09 42.19 8.54
CA LEU A 118 74.47 41.89 9.93
C LEU A 118 75.36 43.02 10.47
N ILE A 119 74.99 43.57 11.63
CA ILE A 119 75.90 44.21 12.60
C ILE A 119 76.32 43.12 13.58
#